data_AF-A0A7K1ECN1-F1
#
_entry.id   AF-A0A7K1ECN1-F1
#
_cell.length_a   1.000
_cell.length_b   1.000
_cell.length_c   1.000
_cell.angle_alpha   90.00
_cell.angle_beta   90.00
_cell.angle_gamma   90.00
#
_symmetry.space_group_name_H-M   'P 1'
#
loop_
_entity.id
_entity.type
_entity.pdbx_description
1 polymer ?
#
loop_
_entity_poly.entity_id
_entity_poly.type
_entity_poly.pdbx_seq_one_letter_code
_entity_poly.pdbx_strand_id
1 'polypeptide(L)'
;ILEVLYGTGARISEVCALSLGDVDLDAGLLRLFGKGSKERVVPIGRWARVALASWLEEGGRGALAPERFATRTDADAVFLNARGGRLGRQGAWAIVRKYGDAAGLGARLTPHVLRHSCATHMLDHGADIRAVQELLGHASIATTQVYTMVSNDRLFAVYEAAHPRAQASRR
;
A
#
# COMPACT_ATOMS: atom_id res chain seq x y z
N ILE A 1 -7.59 -2.02 0.02
CA ILE A 1 -6.62 -2.97 -0.59
C ILE A 1 -6.15 -2.54 -1.97
N LEU A 2 -7.01 -2.44 -2.99
CA LEU A 2 -6.58 -2.11 -4.36
C LEU A 2 -5.86 -0.77 -4.46
N GLU A 3 -6.43 0.27 -3.85
CA GLU A 3 -5.80 1.61 -3.82
C GLU A 3 -4.46 1.60 -3.10
N VAL A 4 -4.26 0.74 -2.08
CA VAL A 4 -2.97 0.60 -1.39
C VAL A 4 -1.97 -0.15 -2.26
N LEU A 5 -2.37 -1.26 -2.88
CA LEU A 5 -1.49 -2.04 -3.77
C LEU A 5 -1.02 -1.22 -4.95
N TYR A 6 -1.95 -0.56 -5.64
CA TYR A 6 -1.63 0.28 -6.78
C TYR A 6 -0.90 1.55 -6.33
N GLY A 7 -1.44 2.25 -5.34
CA GLY A 7 -0.94 3.55 -4.88
C GLY A 7 0.46 3.51 -4.26
N THR A 8 0.96 2.36 -3.84
CA THR A 8 2.31 2.23 -3.25
C THR A 8 3.24 1.31 -4.03
N GLY A 9 2.70 0.55 -4.98
CA GLY A 9 3.40 -0.59 -5.59
C GLY A 9 3.86 -1.66 -4.58
N ALA A 10 3.29 -1.71 -3.36
CA ALA A 10 3.66 -2.70 -2.35
C ALA A 10 3.41 -4.14 -2.80
N ARG A 11 4.20 -5.08 -2.28
CA ARG A 11 3.89 -6.51 -2.43
C ARG A 11 2.65 -6.85 -1.63
N ILE A 12 1.84 -7.78 -2.12
CA ILE A 12 0.63 -8.23 -1.41
C ILE A 12 0.91 -8.71 0.01
N SER A 13 2.05 -9.35 0.25
CA SER A 13 2.46 -9.79 1.58
C SER A 13 2.70 -8.63 2.53
N GLU A 14 3.26 -7.53 2.05
CA GLU A 14 3.53 -6.32 2.84
C GLU A 14 2.19 -5.66 3.22
N VAL A 15 1.26 -5.54 2.26
CA VAL A 15 -0.09 -5.00 2.51
C VAL A 15 -0.87 -5.84 3.53
N CYS A 16 -0.78 -7.17 3.45
CA CYS A 16 -1.42 -8.07 4.43
C CYS A 16 -0.79 -7.97 5.83
N ALA A 17 0.50 -7.58 5.90
CA ALA A 17 1.26 -7.48 7.14
C ALA A 17 1.12 -6.11 7.84
N LEU A 18 0.51 -5.11 7.18
CA LEU A 18 0.28 -3.79 7.77
C LEU A 18 -0.47 -3.87 9.10
N SER A 19 0.05 -3.16 10.09
CA SER A 19 -0.56 -2.96 11.39
C SER A 19 -0.97 -1.50 11.57
N LEU A 20 -1.88 -1.20 12.50
CA LEU A 20 -2.44 0.15 12.67
C LEU A 20 -1.34 1.21 12.88
N GLY A 21 -0.28 0.86 13.63
CA GLY A 21 0.87 1.74 13.84
C GLY A 21 1.79 1.94 12.63
N ASP A 22 1.57 1.21 11.54
CA ASP A 22 2.30 1.37 10.28
C ASP A 22 1.63 2.40 9.34
N VAL A 23 0.47 2.93 9.74
CA VAL A 23 -0.34 3.85 8.93
C VAL A 23 -0.29 5.24 9.55
N ASP A 24 0.24 6.20 8.81
CA ASP A 24 0.17 7.62 9.16
C ASP A 24 -0.65 8.34 8.08
N LEU A 25 -1.95 8.50 8.33
CA LEU A 25 -2.86 9.12 7.36
C LEU A 25 -2.65 10.63 7.25
N ASP A 26 -2.18 11.27 8.31
CA ASP A 26 -1.96 12.72 8.36
C ASP A 26 -0.74 13.08 7.51
N ALA A 27 0.37 12.38 7.75
CA ALA A 27 1.57 12.50 6.93
C ALA A 27 1.40 11.87 5.54
N GLY A 28 0.40 10.99 5.34
CA GLY A 28 0.19 10.30 4.08
C GLY A 28 1.27 9.24 3.80
N LEU A 29 1.64 8.46 4.81
CA LEU A 29 2.72 7.49 4.77
C LEU A 29 2.26 6.10 5.21
N LEU A 30 2.87 5.08 4.61
CA LEU A 30 2.82 3.71 5.10
C LEU A 30 4.23 3.19 5.38
N ARG A 31 4.38 2.48 6.49
CA ARG A 31 5.59 1.72 6.82
C ARG A 31 5.44 0.28 6.36
N LEU A 32 6.34 -0.18 5.50
CA LEU A 32 6.30 -1.52 4.91
C LEU A 32 7.55 -2.30 5.28
N PHE A 33 7.35 -3.58 5.65
CA PHE A 33 8.43 -4.49 6.02
C PHE A 33 8.62 -5.56 4.93
N GLY A 34 9.78 -5.52 4.27
CA GLY A 34 10.18 -6.46 3.24
C GLY A 34 10.92 -7.70 3.78
N LYS A 35 11.58 -8.43 2.87
CA LYS A 35 12.41 -9.60 3.21
C LYS A 35 13.52 -9.21 4.21
N GLY A 36 13.66 -10.00 5.28
CA GLY A 36 14.63 -9.73 6.34
C GLY A 36 14.23 -8.58 7.26
N SER A 37 12.92 -8.28 7.36
CA SER A 37 12.36 -7.19 8.16
C SER A 37 12.92 -5.81 7.80
N LYS A 38 13.40 -5.64 6.56
CA LYS A 38 13.86 -4.34 6.06
C LYS A 38 12.66 -3.41 5.94
N GLU A 39 12.68 -2.35 6.74
CA GLU A 39 11.70 -1.29 6.74
C GLU A 39 11.91 -0.36 5.54
N ARG A 40 10.81 0.11 4.96
CA ARG A 40 10.78 1.31 4.12
C ARG A 40 9.49 2.08 4.37
N VAL A 41 9.57 3.39 4.20
CA VAL A 41 8.41 4.28 4.25
C VAL A 41 8.02 4.61 2.82
N VAL A 42 6.72 4.53 2.50
CA VAL A 42 6.19 4.87 1.19
C VAL A 42 5.06 5.89 1.31
N PRO A 43 5.04 6.92 0.44
CA PRO A 43 3.92 7.85 0.37
C PRO A 43 2.66 7.16 -0.17
N ILE A 44 1.50 7.64 0.29
CA ILE A 44 0.19 7.28 -0.24
C ILE A 44 -0.54 8.53 -0.72
N GLY A 45 -0.97 8.50 -1.99
CA GLY A 45 -1.76 9.57 -2.58
C GLY A 45 -3.16 9.70 -1.98
N ARG A 46 -3.85 10.79 -2.35
CA ARG A 46 -5.19 11.14 -1.83
C ARG A 46 -6.18 9.97 -1.88
N TRP A 47 -6.21 9.22 -2.97
CA TRP A 47 -7.18 8.13 -3.16
C TRP A 47 -6.93 6.96 -2.21
N ALA A 48 -5.67 6.59 -1.99
CA ALA A 48 -5.29 5.57 -1.03
C ALA A 48 -5.57 6.03 0.41
N ARG A 49 -5.31 7.30 0.74
CA ARG A 49 -5.64 7.89 2.04
C ARG A 49 -7.14 7.85 2.32
N VAL A 50 -7.97 8.33 1.38
CA VAL A 50 -9.44 8.32 1.54
C VAL A 50 -9.97 6.90 1.69
N ALA A 51 -9.50 5.96 0.86
CA ALA A 51 -9.91 4.57 0.94
C ALA A 51 -9.48 3.89 2.25
N LEU A 52 -8.28 4.21 2.76
CA LEU A 52 -7.81 3.71 4.05
C LEU A 52 -8.56 4.32 5.22
N ALA A 53 -8.80 5.62 5.22
CA ALA A 53 -9.55 6.30 6.27
C ALA A 53 -10.97 5.70 6.38
N SER A 54 -11.70 5.64 5.26
CA SER A 54 -13.03 5.03 5.21
C SER A 54 -13.00 3.55 5.61
N TRP A 55 -11.94 2.81 5.26
CA TRP A 55 -11.78 1.44 5.72
C TRP A 55 -11.54 1.33 7.23
N LEU A 56 -10.84 2.26 7.86
CA LEU A 56 -10.50 2.20 9.28
C LEU A 56 -11.66 2.62 10.20
N GLU A 57 -12.71 3.21 9.64
CA GLU A 57 -13.94 3.57 10.34
C GLU A 57 -14.79 2.35 10.75
N GLU A 58 -15.83 2.62 11.55
CA GLU A 58 -16.76 1.62 12.07
C GLU A 58 -17.42 0.80 10.96
N GLY A 59 -17.80 1.43 9.84
CA GLY A 59 -18.44 0.74 8.72
C GLY A 59 -17.51 -0.16 7.88
N GLY A 60 -16.19 -0.06 8.08
CA GLY A 60 -15.20 -0.83 7.34
C GLY A 60 -14.60 -1.94 8.20
N ARG A 61 -13.47 -1.63 8.84
CA ARG A 61 -12.73 -2.52 9.73
C ARG A 61 -13.51 -2.79 11.01
N GLY A 62 -14.16 -1.77 11.59
CA GLY A 62 -14.95 -1.92 12.82
C GLY A 62 -16.05 -2.98 12.68
N ALA A 63 -16.75 -2.98 11.55
CA ALA A 63 -17.81 -3.94 11.23
C ALA A 63 -17.33 -5.40 11.14
N LEU A 64 -16.02 -5.62 10.96
CA LEU A 64 -15.40 -6.96 10.96
C LEU A 64 -14.65 -7.27 12.26
N ALA A 65 -14.46 -6.27 13.13
CA ALA A 65 -13.77 -6.44 14.39
C ALA A 65 -14.67 -7.20 15.37
N PRO A 66 -14.24 -8.35 15.90
CA PRO A 66 -14.98 -9.05 16.93
C PRO A 66 -14.84 -8.32 18.27
N GLU A 67 -15.76 -8.57 19.21
CA GLU A 67 -15.64 -8.08 20.59
C GLU A 67 -14.31 -8.49 21.24
N ARG A 68 -13.81 -9.68 20.88
CA ARG A 68 -12.52 -10.19 21.34
C ARG A 68 -11.73 -10.80 20.18
N PHE A 69 -10.56 -10.22 19.90
CA PHE A 69 -9.62 -10.78 18.94
C PHE A 69 -8.97 -12.06 19.46
N ALA A 70 -8.70 -12.99 18.55
CA ALA A 70 -8.00 -14.24 18.86
C ALA A 70 -6.54 -14.00 19.25
N THR A 71 -5.89 -13.00 18.64
CA THR A 71 -4.49 -12.64 18.89
C THR A 71 -4.29 -11.13 18.85
N ARG A 72 -3.20 -10.65 19.47
CA ARG A 72 -2.80 -9.24 19.37
C ARG A 72 -2.45 -8.84 17.94
N THR A 73 -1.87 -9.74 17.16
CA THR A 73 -1.53 -9.46 15.75
C THR A 73 -2.74 -9.31 14.85
N ASP A 74 -3.88 -9.92 15.21
CA ASP A 74 -5.17 -9.69 14.58
C ASP A 74 -5.76 -8.35 15.01
N ALA A 75 -5.71 -8.04 16.31
CA ALA A 75 -6.20 -6.78 16.86
C ALA A 75 -5.49 -5.56 16.28
N ASP A 76 -4.21 -5.69 15.95
CA ASP A 76 -3.39 -4.63 15.35
C ASP A 76 -3.47 -4.61 13.81
N ALA A 77 -4.10 -5.59 13.16
CA ALA A 77 -4.08 -5.69 11.69
C ALA A 77 -4.92 -4.58 11.03
N VAL A 78 -4.38 -3.94 9.99
CA VAL A 78 -5.13 -2.96 9.19
C VAL A 78 -6.27 -3.65 8.42
N PHE A 79 -5.96 -4.75 7.73
CA PHE A 79 -6.94 -5.50 6.94
C PHE A 79 -7.34 -6.77 7.66
N LEU A 80 -8.63 -6.88 7.97
CA LEU A 80 -9.25 -8.06 8.54
C LEU A 80 -9.90 -8.92 7.45
N ASN A 81 -10.00 -10.23 7.72
CA ASN A 81 -10.87 -11.14 7.00
C ASN A 81 -12.26 -11.15 7.65
N ALA A 82 -13.24 -11.80 7.00
CA ALA A 82 -14.63 -11.84 7.47
C ALA A 82 -14.84 -12.51 8.85
N ARG A 83 -13.83 -13.18 9.40
CA ARG A 83 -13.84 -13.79 10.74
C ARG A 83 -13.12 -12.92 11.79
N GLY A 84 -12.73 -11.70 11.44
CA GLY A 84 -12.04 -10.78 12.36
C GLY A 84 -10.55 -11.05 12.58
N GLY A 85 -9.97 -12.02 11.87
CA GLY A 85 -8.52 -12.26 11.88
C GLY A 85 -7.80 -11.43 10.82
N ARG A 86 -6.47 -11.32 10.90
CA ARG A 86 -5.66 -10.68 9.86
C ARG A 86 -5.94 -11.28 8.48
N LEU A 87 -6.03 -10.42 7.47
CA LEU A 87 -6.23 -10.85 6.11
C LEU A 87 -4.99 -11.55 5.57
N GLY A 88 -5.14 -12.82 5.20
CA GLY A 88 -4.06 -13.59 4.57
C GLY A 88 -3.89 -13.28 3.08
N ARG A 89 -2.71 -13.63 2.53
CA ARG A 89 -2.36 -13.42 1.12
C ARG A 89 -3.37 -14.01 0.14
N GLN A 90 -3.88 -15.21 0.41
CA GLN A 90 -4.87 -15.86 -0.44
C GLN A 90 -6.20 -15.08 -0.47
N GLY A 91 -6.65 -14.60 0.69
CA GLY A 91 -7.84 -13.76 0.78
C GLY A 91 -7.68 -12.43 0.03
N ALA A 92 -6.52 -11.77 0.20
CA ALA A 92 -6.21 -10.56 -0.55
C ALA A 92 -6.14 -10.82 -2.07
N TRP A 93 -5.60 -11.97 -2.52
CA TRP A 93 -5.62 -12.37 -3.93
C TRP A 93 -7.04 -12.58 -4.46
N ALA A 94 -7.91 -13.23 -3.67
CA ALA A 94 -9.31 -13.42 -4.04
C ALA A 94 -10.04 -12.08 -4.18
N ILE A 95 -9.75 -11.11 -3.32
CA ILE A 95 -10.29 -9.74 -3.43
C ILE A 95 -9.81 -9.08 -4.74
N VAL A 96 -8.52 -9.15 -5.06
CA VAL A 96 -7.99 -8.58 -6.32
C VAL A 96 -8.66 -9.24 -7.53
N ARG A 97 -8.80 -10.56 -7.54
CA ARG A 97 -9.46 -11.31 -8.61
C ARG A 97 -10.93 -10.90 -8.76
N LYS A 98 -11.68 -10.86 -7.65
CA LYS A 98 -13.09 -10.44 -7.63
C LYS A 98 -13.30 -9.10 -8.33
N TYR A 99 -12.47 -8.11 -8.02
CA TYR A 99 -12.57 -6.80 -8.64
C TYR A 99 -11.98 -6.75 -10.06
N GLY A 100 -11.02 -7.61 -10.38
CA GLY A 100 -10.55 -7.82 -11.75
C GLY A 100 -11.66 -8.35 -12.66
N ASP A 101 -12.42 -9.35 -12.20
CA ASP A 101 -13.57 -9.90 -12.91
C ASP A 101 -14.66 -8.83 -13.09
N ALA A 102 -15.00 -8.10 -12.02
CA ALA A 102 -15.99 -7.02 -12.06
C ALA A 102 -15.63 -5.88 -13.03
N ALA A 103 -14.33 -5.62 -13.21
CA ALA A 103 -13.83 -4.60 -14.13
C ALA A 103 -13.60 -5.11 -15.57
N GLY A 104 -13.93 -6.37 -15.88
CA GLY A 104 -13.66 -6.98 -17.21
C GLY A 104 -12.18 -7.25 -17.49
N LEU A 105 -11.31 -7.15 -16.48
CA LEU A 105 -9.89 -7.45 -16.58
C LEU A 105 -9.61 -8.94 -16.33
N GLY A 106 -10.48 -9.60 -15.56
CA GLY A 106 -10.38 -11.02 -15.23
C GLY A 106 -9.05 -11.37 -14.55
N ALA A 107 -8.49 -12.51 -14.96
CA ALA A 107 -7.19 -13.00 -14.48
C ALA A 107 -5.99 -12.08 -14.83
N ARG A 108 -6.17 -11.07 -15.69
CA ARG A 108 -5.11 -10.09 -16.00
C ARG A 108 -4.83 -9.17 -14.82
N LEU A 109 -5.82 -8.91 -13.97
CA LEU A 109 -5.59 -8.11 -12.76
C LEU A 109 -4.99 -8.98 -11.67
N THR A 110 -3.73 -8.72 -11.33
CA THR A 110 -3.02 -9.40 -10.25
C THR A 110 -2.27 -8.38 -9.40
N PRO A 111 -1.88 -8.72 -8.16
CA PRO A 111 -1.02 -7.83 -7.35
C PRO A 111 0.31 -7.50 -8.03
N HIS A 112 0.89 -8.44 -8.78
CA HIS A 112 2.11 -8.21 -9.54
C HIS A 112 1.88 -7.21 -10.68
N VAL A 113 0.76 -7.31 -11.38
CA VAL A 113 0.38 -6.36 -12.43
C VAL A 113 0.13 -4.98 -11.85
N LEU A 114 -0.60 -4.86 -10.73
CA LEU A 114 -0.81 -3.57 -10.05
C LEU A 114 0.51 -2.89 -9.67
N ARG A 115 1.44 -3.65 -9.10
CA ARG A 115 2.78 -3.16 -8.76
C ARG A 115 3.57 -2.75 -10.01
N HIS A 116 3.53 -3.55 -11.06
CA HIS A 116 4.22 -3.24 -12.31
C HIS A 116 3.64 -1.98 -12.95
N SER A 117 2.31 -1.86 -13.04
CA SER A 117 1.63 -0.66 -13.55
C SER A 117 1.96 0.58 -12.72
N CYS A 118 2.02 0.48 -11.39
CA CYS A 118 2.50 1.59 -10.54
C CYS A 118 3.91 2.04 -10.96
N ALA A 119 4.84 1.10 -11.11
CA ALA A 119 6.22 1.39 -11.51
C ALA A 119 6.29 2.05 -12.89
N THR A 120 5.66 1.40 -13.88
CA THR A 120 5.65 1.85 -15.27
C THR A 120 5.02 3.23 -15.39
N HIS A 121 3.86 3.46 -14.77
CA HIS A 121 3.24 4.77 -14.82
C HIS A 121 4.10 5.85 -14.17
N MET A 122 4.76 5.59 -13.04
CA MET A 122 5.67 6.59 -12.47
C MET A 122 6.82 6.93 -13.42
N LEU A 123 7.40 5.92 -14.09
CA LEU A 123 8.45 6.15 -15.10
C LEU A 123 7.93 6.93 -16.31
N ASP A 124 6.74 6.59 -16.81
CA ASP A 124 6.10 7.27 -17.95
C ASP A 124 5.78 8.74 -17.64
N HIS A 125 5.55 9.08 -16.37
CA HIS A 125 5.33 10.44 -15.89
C HIS A 125 6.64 11.12 -15.41
N GLY A 126 7.80 10.57 -15.78
CA GLY A 126 9.10 11.23 -15.60
C GLY A 126 9.77 11.01 -14.24
N ALA A 127 9.32 10.03 -13.43
CA ALA A 127 10.04 9.67 -12.22
C ALA A 127 11.43 9.08 -12.55
N ASP A 128 12.43 9.48 -11.79
CA ASP A 128 13.75 8.86 -11.85
C ASP A 128 13.68 7.37 -11.48
N ILE A 129 14.34 6.52 -12.27
CA ILE A 129 14.30 5.06 -12.08
C ILE A 129 14.84 4.62 -10.72
N ARG A 130 15.82 5.34 -10.15
CA ARG A 130 16.37 4.99 -8.83
C ARG A 130 15.36 5.32 -7.73
N ALA A 131 14.64 6.45 -7.86
CA ALA A 131 13.56 6.80 -6.93
C ALA A 131 12.41 5.76 -6.98
N VAL A 132 12.04 5.29 -8.17
CA VAL A 132 11.03 4.22 -8.32
C VAL A 132 11.54 2.90 -7.70
N GLN A 133 12.82 2.54 -7.89
CA GLN A 133 13.41 1.35 -7.27
C GLN A 133 13.42 1.41 -5.74
N GLU A 134 13.71 2.58 -5.18
CA GLU A 134 13.70 2.85 -3.74
C GLU A 134 12.30 2.67 -3.15
N LEU A 135 11.28 3.31 -3.74
CA LEU A 135 9.87 3.19 -3.35
C LEU A 135 9.39 1.73 -3.35
N LEU A 136 9.78 0.98 -4.37
CA LEU A 136 9.36 -0.41 -4.53
C LEU A 136 10.19 -1.39 -3.67
N GLY A 137 11.28 -0.95 -3.04
CA GLY A 137 12.12 -1.79 -2.19
C GLY A 137 12.92 -2.83 -2.98
N HIS A 138 13.49 -2.43 -4.14
CA HIS A 138 14.51 -3.22 -4.83
C HIS A 138 15.85 -3.00 -4.12
N ALA A 139 16.38 -4.07 -3.51
CA ALA A 139 17.67 -4.04 -2.85
C ALA A 139 18.80 -3.97 -3.89
N SER A 140 19.39 -2.79 -4.07
CA SER A 140 20.74 -2.64 -4.60
C SER A 140 21.35 -1.27 -4.24
N ILE A 141 22.42 -1.32 -3.43
CA ILE A 141 23.42 -0.30 -3.00
C ILE A 141 23.02 0.77 -1.96
N ALA A 142 21.75 1.03 -1.65
CA ALA A 142 21.38 1.88 -0.50
C ALA A 142 20.65 1.08 0.58
N THR A 143 21.29 0.03 1.11
CA THR A 143 20.74 -0.62 2.30
C THR A 143 20.95 0.31 3.48
N THR A 144 19.85 0.81 4.05
CA THR A 144 19.84 1.67 5.23
C THR A 144 20.47 3.06 5.00
N GLN A 145 19.92 3.84 4.06
CA GLN A 145 19.93 5.27 4.31
C GLN A 145 18.98 5.53 5.47
N VAL A 146 19.46 6.21 6.50
CA VAL A 146 18.60 6.76 7.55
C VAL A 146 17.58 7.61 6.82
N TYR A 147 16.30 7.19 6.85
CA TYR A 147 15.22 8.02 6.34
C TYR A 147 15.16 9.25 7.24
N THR A 148 15.73 10.34 6.74
CA THR A 148 15.62 11.66 7.34
C THR A 148 14.37 12.32 6.79
N MET A 149 13.89 13.38 7.44
CA MET A 149 12.79 14.19 6.89
C MET A 149 13.09 14.62 5.44
N VAL A 150 14.35 14.95 5.14
CA VAL A 150 14.81 15.37 3.80
C VAL A 150 14.68 14.26 2.75
N SER A 151 14.97 12.99 3.09
CA SER A 151 14.78 11.88 2.14
C SER A 151 13.29 11.58 1.90
N ASN A 152 12.45 11.76 2.92
CA ASN A 152 11.00 11.60 2.77
C ASN A 152 10.43 12.69 1.85
N ASP A 153 10.82 13.96 2.03
CA ASP A 153 10.35 15.07 1.20
C ASP A 153 10.68 14.87 -0.28
N ARG A 154 11.88 14.36 -0.59
CA ARG A 154 12.27 14.02 -1.95
C ARG A 154 11.41 12.90 -2.54
N LEU A 155 11.18 11.83 -1.78
CA LEU A 155 10.35 10.70 -2.23
C LEU A 155 8.90 11.14 -2.43
N PHE A 156 8.39 12.01 -1.55
CA PHE A 156 7.09 12.65 -1.71
C PHE A 156 7.02 13.48 -2.98
N ALA A 157 7.99 14.35 -3.23
CA ALA A 157 7.98 15.19 -4.43
C ALA A 157 7.98 14.36 -5.72
N VAL A 158 8.78 13.29 -5.78
CA VAL A 158 8.78 12.36 -6.93
C VAL A 158 7.43 11.65 -7.07
N TYR A 159 6.89 11.15 -5.96
CA TYR A 159 5.60 10.46 -5.97
C TYR A 159 4.46 11.39 -6.40
N GLU A 160 4.40 12.60 -5.85
CA GLU A 160 3.41 13.63 -6.17
C GLU A 160 3.47 14.07 -7.62
N ALA A 161 4.66 14.22 -8.17
CA ALA A 161 4.85 14.64 -9.56
C ALA A 161 4.50 13.55 -10.57
N ALA A 162 4.71 12.27 -10.23
CA ALA A 162 4.71 11.19 -11.22
C ALA A 162 3.62 10.11 -11.01
N HIS A 163 3.14 9.89 -9.79
CA HIS A 163 2.17 8.82 -9.57
C HIS A 163 0.76 9.26 -10.01
N PRO A 164 0.06 8.52 -10.90
CA PRO A 164 -1.23 8.97 -11.47
C PRO A 164 -2.36 9.19 -10.47
N ARG A 165 -2.20 8.70 -9.24
CA ARG A 165 -3.17 8.84 -8.14
C ARG A 165 -2.62 9.64 -6.95
N ALA A 166 -1.48 10.32 -7.09
CA ALA A 166 -0.96 11.17 -6.03
C ALA A 166 -1.89 12.36 -5.77
N GLN A 167 -2.16 13.13 -6.82
CA GLN A 167 -3.14 14.21 -6.82
C GLN A 167 -4.40 13.76 -7.55
N ALA A 168 -5.58 13.94 -6.93
CA ALA A 168 -6.79 14.04 -7.74
C ALA A 168 -6.62 15.29 -8.57
N SER A 169 -6.64 15.17 -9.91
CA SER A 169 -6.48 16.28 -10.86
C SER A 169 -7.05 17.58 -10.28
N ARG A 170 -6.26 18.65 -10.24
CA ARG A 170 -6.79 20.01 -10.08
C ARG A 170 -7.92 20.18 -11.10
N ARG A 171 -9.16 20.14 -10.62
CA ARG A 171 -10.36 20.65 -11.27
C ARG A 171 -11.26 21.20 -10.18
#